data_AF-A0AAD7DHK2-F1
#
_entry.id   AF-A0AAD7DHK2-F1
#
_cell.length_a   1.000
_cell.length_b   1.000
_cell.length_c   1.000
_cell.angle_alpha   90.00
_cell.angle_beta   90.00
_cell.angle_gamma   90.00
#
_symmetry.space_group_name_H-M   'P 1'
#
loop_
_entity.id
_entity.type
_entity.pdbx_description
1 polymer ?
#
loop_
_entity_poly.entity_id
_entity_poly.type
_entity_poly.pdbx_seq_one_letter_code
_entity_poly.pdbx_strand_id
1 'polypeptide(L)'
;MASRTSAPLHTQHLVPAPASTKIRLALLATALCDALGAPAEFKPRFSFSFISLMKPNGNFSLGAGVWTDDTSMMLALARSLGTYSGSARGGGFDEADQLEAYLRCAIGRCFDIGSTIRRALGIYKDALKASGALSLAETRRLLPAAKEKEKEKRRTTAKSALTRITRDLRGDGFGGNGSLMRVLPVGLAYSRDPAEAAAYARRSSATTHPNTCIARLEAKGEEQISKLDVLHHFAAYPWPVDTDVLRVALAAEVPLPAGIAHYTAHHPLMRLRAAAHTEALAATPLAGDGEALAARTLALLPSAAALPSSGYVVHTLAAALYAFLATRTFEAGALLTANMGDDADTVAAVYGGLAGKEGADGEEGADEEEGLFWSPRVRAWRDALVRQDLIEEVAGELVEFVERHAASS
;
A
#
# COMPACT_ATOMS: atom_id res chain seq x y z
N MET A 1 -17.03 -29.69 -29.84
CA MET A 1 -15.74 -29.59 -29.13
C MET A 1 -15.40 -28.11 -29.02
N ALA A 2 -15.83 -27.46 -27.94
CA ALA A 2 -15.48 -26.06 -27.69
C ALA A 2 -14.19 -26.05 -26.87
N SER A 3 -13.13 -25.50 -27.45
CA SER A 3 -11.87 -25.21 -26.77
C SER A 3 -12.18 -24.33 -25.55
N ARG A 4 -12.14 -24.93 -24.36
CA ARG A 4 -12.20 -24.21 -23.08
C ARG A 4 -10.77 -23.84 -22.75
N THR A 5 -10.41 -22.61 -23.08
CA THR A 5 -9.17 -21.98 -22.63
C THR A 5 -9.19 -21.92 -21.10
N SER A 6 -8.39 -22.75 -20.46
CA SER A 6 -7.95 -22.53 -19.08
C SER A 6 -7.36 -21.12 -19.01
N ALA A 7 -7.83 -20.28 -18.11
CA ALA A 7 -7.29 -18.92 -17.99
C ALA A 7 -5.91 -19.03 -17.32
N PRO A 8 -4.79 -18.75 -18.03
CA PRO A 8 -3.46 -18.74 -17.42
C PRO A 8 -3.35 -17.60 -16.41
N LEU A 9 -2.22 -17.46 -15.75
CA LEU A 9 -1.99 -16.29 -14.91
C LEU A 9 -1.57 -15.10 -15.73
N HIS A 10 -2.18 -13.97 -15.38
CA HIS A 10 -2.01 -12.65 -15.97
C HIS A 10 -0.54 -12.22 -16.08
N THR A 11 0.12 -12.28 -17.23
CA THR A 11 1.14 -11.27 -17.53
C THR A 11 0.44 -9.92 -17.45
N GLN A 12 0.73 -9.14 -16.41
CA GLN A 12 0.21 -7.77 -16.31
C GLN A 12 0.76 -6.99 -17.52
N HIS A 13 -0.13 -6.49 -18.38
CA HIS A 13 0.26 -5.67 -19.52
C HIS A 13 0.85 -4.36 -19.00
N LEU A 14 2.17 -4.27 -18.99
CA LEU A 14 2.87 -3.05 -18.64
C LEU A 14 2.61 -2.00 -19.71
N VAL A 15 1.87 -0.97 -19.36
CA VAL A 15 1.63 0.13 -20.29
C VAL A 15 2.80 1.10 -20.20
N PRO A 16 3.46 1.41 -21.33
CA PRO A 16 4.44 2.49 -21.37
C PRO A 16 3.72 3.81 -21.08
N ALA A 17 4.06 4.44 -19.97
CA ALA A 17 3.58 5.77 -19.61
C ALA A 17 4.71 6.57 -18.98
N PRO A 18 4.72 7.91 -19.15
CA PRO A 18 5.66 8.79 -18.47
C PRO A 18 5.65 8.57 -16.95
N ALA A 19 6.78 8.83 -16.30
CA ALA A 19 6.89 8.74 -14.85
C ALA A 19 5.85 9.64 -14.15
N SER A 20 5.56 10.81 -14.72
CA SER A 20 4.55 11.73 -14.23
C SER A 20 3.14 11.12 -14.21
N THR A 21 2.73 10.47 -15.29
CA THR A 21 1.44 9.75 -15.38
C THR A 21 1.37 8.62 -14.36
N LYS A 22 2.45 7.82 -14.23
CA LYS A 22 2.50 6.72 -13.26
C LYS A 22 2.43 7.21 -11.81
N ILE A 23 3.08 8.33 -11.49
CA ILE A 23 3.04 8.94 -10.16
C ILE A 23 1.62 9.39 -9.83
N ARG A 24 0.99 10.18 -10.72
CA ARG A 24 -0.37 10.69 -10.53
C ARG A 24 -1.37 9.53 -10.36
N LEU A 25 -1.30 8.55 -11.25
CA LEU A 25 -2.20 7.41 -11.23
C LEU A 25 -2.02 6.53 -9.99
N ALA A 26 -0.78 6.29 -9.56
CA ALA A 26 -0.52 5.50 -8.36
C ALA A 26 -1.07 6.15 -7.08
N LEU A 27 -0.87 7.46 -6.91
CA LEU A 27 -1.43 8.20 -5.77
C LEU A 27 -2.97 8.22 -5.81
N LEU A 28 -3.56 8.47 -6.98
CA LEU A 28 -5.01 8.44 -7.16
C LEU A 28 -5.59 7.06 -6.89
N ALA A 29 -4.97 6.01 -7.42
CA ALA A 29 -5.42 4.63 -7.26
C ALA A 29 -5.34 4.15 -5.80
N THR A 30 -4.30 4.54 -5.05
CA THR A 30 -4.25 4.30 -3.61
C THR A 30 -5.44 4.95 -2.91
N ALA A 31 -5.72 6.24 -3.18
CA ALA A 31 -6.83 6.94 -2.55
C ALA A 31 -8.21 6.38 -2.93
N LEU A 32 -8.38 5.95 -4.19
CA LEU A 32 -9.59 5.28 -4.65
C LEU A 32 -9.84 3.99 -3.87
N CYS A 33 -8.81 3.15 -3.75
CA CYS A 33 -8.97 1.85 -3.12
C CYS A 33 -9.10 1.94 -1.60
N ASP A 34 -8.38 2.87 -0.96
CA ASP A 34 -8.59 3.24 0.45
C ASP A 34 -10.07 3.57 0.69
N ALA A 35 -10.60 4.60 0.01
CA ALA A 35 -11.98 5.03 0.21
C ALA A 35 -13.03 3.94 -0.13
N LEU A 36 -12.71 3.05 -1.07
CA LEU A 36 -13.56 1.90 -1.42
C LEU A 36 -13.55 0.81 -0.34
N GLY A 37 -12.39 0.55 0.29
CA GLY A 37 -12.22 -0.48 1.32
C GLY A 37 -12.67 -0.04 2.71
N ALA A 38 -12.61 1.25 3.02
CA ALA A 38 -12.95 1.82 4.32
C ALA A 38 -14.30 1.37 4.93
N PRO A 39 -15.39 1.21 4.16
CA PRO A 39 -16.66 0.74 4.73
C PRO A 39 -16.65 -0.72 5.20
N ALA A 40 -15.69 -1.55 4.78
CA ALA A 40 -15.53 -2.94 5.22
C ALA A 40 -14.59 -3.09 6.42
N GLU A 41 -13.87 -2.03 6.79
CA GLU A 41 -12.92 -2.03 7.87
C GLU A 41 -13.58 -2.39 9.22
N PHE A 42 -12.84 -3.13 10.07
CA PHE A 42 -13.27 -3.73 11.34
C PHE A 42 -14.42 -4.73 11.26
N LYS A 43 -14.93 -5.03 10.06
CA LYS A 43 -15.99 -6.01 9.89
C LYS A 43 -15.38 -7.36 9.55
N PRO A 44 -15.81 -8.45 10.22
CA PRO A 44 -15.44 -9.79 9.80
C PRO A 44 -15.76 -9.99 8.31
N ARG A 45 -14.89 -10.70 7.60
CA ARG A 45 -15.11 -11.05 6.20
C ARG A 45 -16.49 -11.71 6.03
N PHE A 46 -17.19 -11.35 4.95
CA PHE A 46 -18.54 -11.85 4.62
C PHE A 46 -19.67 -11.44 5.60
N SER A 47 -19.41 -10.58 6.59
CA SER A 47 -20.44 -10.08 7.52
C SER A 47 -21.15 -8.81 7.04
N PHE A 48 -20.78 -8.29 5.87
CA PHE A 48 -21.29 -7.03 5.30
C PHE A 48 -21.74 -7.22 3.86
N SER A 49 -22.62 -6.33 3.37
CA SER A 49 -23.05 -6.39 1.97
C SER A 49 -21.91 -6.05 1.03
N PHE A 50 -21.79 -6.81 -0.06
CA PHE A 50 -20.79 -6.61 -1.10
C PHE A 50 -20.63 -5.13 -1.48
N ILE A 51 -19.40 -4.66 -1.49
CA ILE A 51 -19.03 -3.30 -1.83
C ILE A 51 -18.65 -3.28 -3.31
N SER A 52 -19.46 -2.58 -4.10
CA SER A 52 -19.23 -2.37 -5.53
C SER A 52 -19.14 -0.89 -5.93
N LEU A 53 -19.48 0.01 -5.00
CA LEU A 53 -19.52 1.46 -5.18
C LEU A 53 -19.00 2.11 -3.90
N MET A 54 -18.55 3.36 -4.00
CA MET A 54 -18.19 4.18 -2.85
C MET A 54 -19.39 4.28 -1.90
N LYS A 55 -19.20 3.85 -0.65
CA LYS A 55 -20.23 3.91 0.41
C LYS A 55 -19.75 4.80 1.55
N PRO A 56 -20.65 5.41 2.34
CA PRO A 56 -20.27 6.08 3.57
C PRO A 56 -19.54 5.12 4.51
N ASN A 57 -18.49 5.60 5.18
CA ASN A 57 -17.83 4.85 6.24
C ASN A 57 -18.51 5.16 7.59
N GLY A 58 -19.33 4.22 8.05
CA GLY A 58 -20.04 4.33 9.32
C GLY A 58 -19.14 4.27 10.57
N ASN A 59 -17.95 3.69 10.47
CA ASN A 59 -17.01 3.58 11.60
C ASN A 59 -16.55 4.96 12.08
N PHE A 60 -16.40 5.91 11.15
CA PHE A 60 -15.91 7.26 11.40
C PHE A 60 -16.89 8.38 11.03
N SER A 61 -18.14 8.02 10.69
CA SER A 61 -19.17 8.98 10.23
C SER A 61 -18.73 9.81 9.02
N LEU A 62 -18.08 9.16 8.04
CA LEU A 62 -17.60 9.79 6.82
C LEU A 62 -18.59 9.59 5.67
N GLY A 63 -18.67 10.59 4.79
CA GLY A 63 -19.41 10.48 3.53
C GLY A 63 -18.80 9.44 2.59
N ALA A 64 -19.53 9.10 1.53
CA ALA A 64 -19.00 8.23 0.49
C ALA A 64 -17.78 8.87 -0.20
N GLY A 65 -16.77 8.06 -0.53
CA GLY A 65 -15.57 8.51 -1.24
C GLY A 65 -14.55 9.27 -0.37
N VAL A 66 -14.74 9.31 0.95
CA VAL A 66 -13.74 9.84 1.89
C VAL A 66 -12.75 8.73 2.26
N TRP A 67 -11.47 8.98 2.00
CA TRP A 67 -10.32 8.12 2.33
C TRP A 67 -9.85 8.29 3.79
N THR A 68 -9.07 7.34 4.31
CA THR A 68 -8.67 7.19 5.73
C THR A 68 -7.24 7.71 6.01
N ASP A 69 -6.58 7.19 7.06
CA ASP A 69 -5.21 7.56 7.38
C ASP A 69 -4.19 7.02 6.39
N ASP A 70 -4.48 5.95 5.65
CA ASP A 70 -3.65 5.45 4.54
C ASP A 70 -3.31 6.56 3.55
N THR A 71 -4.34 7.15 2.93
CA THR A 71 -4.17 8.26 1.98
C THR A 71 -3.64 9.51 2.68
N SER A 72 -4.12 9.80 3.89
CA SER A 72 -3.64 10.96 4.66
C SER A 72 -2.12 10.94 4.86
N MET A 73 -1.59 9.78 5.25
CA MET A 73 -0.17 9.60 5.53
C MET A 73 0.64 9.42 4.25
N MET A 74 0.09 8.77 3.21
CA MET A 74 0.71 8.73 1.90
C MET A 74 0.91 10.15 1.34
N LEU A 75 -0.12 10.99 1.33
CA LEU A 75 -0.04 12.36 0.82
C LEU A 75 0.90 13.22 1.66
N ALA A 76 0.91 13.05 2.99
CA ALA A 76 1.85 13.73 3.87
C ALA A 76 3.31 13.36 3.54
N LEU A 77 3.59 12.08 3.24
CA LEU A 77 4.91 11.63 2.82
C LEU A 77 5.28 12.15 1.43
N ALA A 78 4.37 12.06 0.47
CA ALA A 78 4.57 12.55 -0.89
C ALA A 78 4.90 14.06 -0.90
N ARG A 79 4.17 14.86 -0.13
CA ARG A 79 4.44 16.30 0.03
C ARG A 79 5.78 16.58 0.72
N SER A 80 6.14 15.80 1.73
CA SER A 80 7.44 15.93 2.41
C SER A 80 8.61 15.71 1.44
N LEU A 81 8.49 14.72 0.55
CA LEU A 81 9.43 14.50 -0.55
C LEU A 81 9.37 15.63 -1.59
N GLY A 82 8.17 15.95 -2.08
CA GLY A 82 7.92 16.93 -3.14
C GLY A 82 8.50 18.32 -2.84
N THR A 83 8.32 18.76 -1.59
CA THR A 83 8.78 20.08 -1.11
C THR A 83 10.21 20.06 -0.57
N TYR A 84 10.92 18.93 -0.68
CA TYR A 84 12.30 18.82 -0.26
C TYR A 84 13.20 19.76 -1.09
N SER A 85 13.96 20.59 -0.38
CA SER A 85 14.79 21.68 -0.94
C SER A 85 16.27 21.61 -0.52
N GLY A 86 16.71 20.52 0.13
CA GLY A 86 18.12 20.33 0.49
C GLY A 86 18.98 19.88 -0.69
N SER A 87 20.31 19.98 -0.56
CA SER A 87 21.25 19.58 -1.63
C SER A 87 21.26 18.06 -1.84
N ALA A 88 21.22 17.62 -3.10
CA ALA A 88 21.24 16.20 -3.50
C ALA A 88 22.40 15.38 -2.88
N ARG A 89 23.53 16.01 -2.57
CA ARG A 89 24.69 15.34 -1.92
C ARG A 89 24.53 15.05 -0.43
N GLY A 90 23.39 15.41 0.19
CA GLY A 90 23.10 15.25 1.62
C GLY A 90 21.77 14.56 1.95
N GLY A 91 21.11 13.94 0.96
CA GLY A 91 19.92 13.12 1.13
C GLY A 91 18.64 13.79 0.63
N GLY A 92 17.77 13.04 -0.05
CA GLY A 92 16.47 13.50 -0.56
C GLY A 92 15.31 13.35 0.43
N PHE A 93 15.60 13.09 1.71
CA PHE A 93 14.60 12.69 2.71
C PHE A 93 14.91 13.31 4.09
N ASP A 94 13.88 13.88 4.73
CA ASP A 94 13.95 14.49 6.06
C ASP A 94 12.91 13.86 7.00
N GLU A 95 13.37 13.06 7.97
CA GLU A 95 12.50 12.41 8.96
C GLU A 95 11.75 13.42 9.84
N ALA A 96 12.34 14.59 10.07
CA ALA A 96 11.69 15.63 10.88
C ALA A 96 10.50 16.21 10.11
N ASP A 97 10.70 16.54 8.84
CA ASP A 97 9.60 17.03 8.00
C ASP A 97 8.50 15.97 7.81
N GLN A 98 8.88 14.70 7.61
CA GLN A 98 7.92 13.60 7.56
C GLN A 98 7.08 13.50 8.85
N LEU A 99 7.73 13.49 10.03
CA LEU A 99 7.04 13.41 11.31
C LEU A 99 6.11 14.62 11.53
N GLU A 100 6.56 15.82 11.16
CA GLU A 100 5.74 17.03 11.21
C GLU A 100 4.55 16.98 10.24
N ALA A 101 4.74 16.43 9.04
CA ALA A 101 3.66 16.21 8.09
C ALA A 101 2.59 15.27 8.65
N TYR A 102 2.98 14.21 9.36
CA TYR A 102 2.06 13.31 10.06
C TYR A 102 1.38 13.97 11.27
N LEU A 103 1.99 14.96 11.91
CA LEU A 103 1.31 15.76 12.93
C LEU A 103 0.22 16.66 12.36
N ARG A 104 0.40 17.14 11.12
CA ARG A 104 -0.55 18.02 10.41
C ARG A 104 -1.70 17.25 9.78
N CYS A 105 -1.42 16.06 9.23
CA CYS A 105 -2.35 15.26 8.43
C CYS A 105 -2.74 15.98 7.12
N ALA A 106 -3.03 15.24 6.05
CA ALA A 106 -3.29 15.84 4.73
C ALA A 106 -4.48 16.85 4.73
N ILE A 107 -5.49 16.64 5.58
CA ILE A 107 -6.68 17.51 5.71
C ILE A 107 -6.76 18.28 7.04
N GLY A 108 -5.66 18.36 7.81
CA GLY A 108 -5.65 19.10 9.09
C GLY A 108 -6.24 18.38 10.29
N ARG A 109 -6.78 17.16 10.12
CA ARG A 109 -7.22 16.26 11.20
C ARG A 109 -6.89 14.82 10.83
N CYS A 110 -6.15 14.13 11.70
CA CYS A 110 -5.98 12.68 11.61
C CYS A 110 -7.12 12.02 12.37
N PHE A 111 -7.86 11.14 11.70
CA PHE A 111 -8.64 10.09 12.31
C PHE A 111 -7.99 8.75 11.94
N ASP A 112 -8.49 7.66 12.49
CA ASP A 112 -8.06 6.28 12.21
C ASP A 112 -6.61 5.87 12.51
N ILE A 113 -5.72 6.82 12.84
CA ILE A 113 -4.31 6.48 13.05
C ILE A 113 -4.09 5.35 14.08
N GLY A 114 -3.41 4.31 13.61
CA GLY A 114 -3.05 3.15 14.41
C GLY A 114 -2.27 3.49 15.69
N SER A 115 -2.32 2.60 16.67
CA SER A 115 -1.71 2.81 18.00
C SER A 115 -0.20 3.04 17.95
N THR A 116 0.51 2.34 17.06
CA THR A 116 1.96 2.48 16.84
C THR A 116 2.31 3.88 16.31
N ILE A 117 1.57 4.38 15.32
CA ILE A 117 1.74 5.75 14.77
C ILE A 117 1.47 6.77 15.86
N ARG A 118 0.34 6.64 16.57
CA ARG A 118 -0.04 7.55 17.66
C ARG A 118 1.03 7.64 18.74
N ARG A 119 1.63 6.50 19.12
CA ARG A 119 2.72 6.45 20.11
C ARG A 119 3.99 7.09 19.60
N ALA A 120 4.39 6.83 18.35
CA ALA A 120 5.55 7.47 17.74
C ALA A 120 5.41 9.00 17.64
N LEU A 121 4.26 9.48 17.18
CA LEU A 121 3.97 10.92 17.10
C LEU A 121 3.88 11.56 18.50
N GLY A 122 3.42 10.81 19.51
CA GLY A 122 3.46 11.24 20.92
C GLY A 122 4.89 11.45 21.43
N ILE A 123 5.79 10.49 21.18
CA ILE A 123 7.22 10.61 21.51
C ILE A 123 7.84 11.83 20.85
N TYR A 124 7.54 12.06 19.56
CA TYR A 124 8.06 13.22 18.84
C TYR A 124 7.49 14.55 19.37
N LYS A 125 6.19 14.63 19.66
CA LYS A 125 5.57 15.80 20.30
C LYS A 125 6.23 16.15 21.64
N ASP A 126 6.54 15.15 22.45
CA ASP A 126 7.19 15.36 23.74
C ASP A 126 8.63 15.89 23.56
N ALA A 127 9.36 15.36 22.57
CA ALA A 127 10.70 15.85 22.23
C ALA A 127 10.68 17.31 21.73
N LEU A 128 9.68 17.67 20.93
CA LEU A 128 9.48 19.03 20.44
C LEU A 128 9.16 20.02 21.59
N LYS A 129 8.34 19.60 22.56
CA LYS A 129 8.07 20.39 23.78
C LYS A 129 9.33 20.56 24.62
N ALA A 130 10.06 19.47 24.88
CA ALA A 130 11.27 19.48 25.72
C ALA A 130 12.40 20.34 25.13
N SER A 131 12.53 20.36 23.81
CA SER A 131 13.52 21.20 23.11
C SER A 131 13.10 22.67 22.94
N GLY A 132 11.85 23.01 23.27
CA GLY A 132 11.27 24.33 22.96
C GLY A 132 11.22 24.60 21.45
N ALA A 133 11.03 23.55 20.64
CA ALA A 133 10.84 23.65 19.19
C ALA A 133 9.36 23.75 18.81
N LEU A 134 8.44 23.76 19.78
CA LEU A 134 7.00 23.90 19.60
C LEU A 134 6.47 25.06 20.44
N SER A 135 5.92 26.10 19.82
CA SER A 135 5.04 27.06 20.50
C SER A 135 3.58 26.61 20.42
N LEU A 136 2.77 27.00 21.41
CA LEU A 136 1.33 26.69 21.47
C LEU A 136 0.53 27.17 20.24
N ALA A 137 1.02 28.19 19.52
CA ALA A 137 0.37 28.76 18.32
C ALA A 137 0.62 27.96 17.02
N GLU A 138 1.68 27.15 16.97
CA GLU A 138 2.14 26.42 15.77
C GLU A 138 1.42 25.09 15.55
N THR A 139 0.55 24.68 16.47
CA THR A 139 -0.19 23.40 16.40
C THR A 139 -1.33 23.36 15.37
N ARG A 140 -1.63 24.47 14.68
CA ARG A 140 -2.85 24.60 13.85
C ARG A 140 -2.72 25.29 12.48
N ARG A 141 -1.53 25.76 12.08
CA ARG A 141 -1.36 26.42 10.77
C ARG A 141 -0.25 25.75 9.97
N LEU A 142 -0.41 25.74 8.64
CA LEU A 142 0.68 25.54 7.69
C LEU A 142 1.84 26.40 8.16
N LEU A 143 2.88 25.76 8.69
CA LEU A 143 4.05 26.48 9.16
C LEU A 143 4.64 27.19 7.93
N PRO A 144 4.89 28.51 7.99
CA PRO A 144 5.69 29.14 6.95
C PRO A 144 7.06 28.44 6.87
N ALA A 145 7.74 28.56 5.74
CA ALA A 145 9.07 28.00 5.55
C ALA A 145 9.98 28.34 6.75
N ALA A 146 10.29 27.32 7.57
CA ALA A 146 11.09 27.51 8.76
C ALA A 146 12.49 28.00 8.36
N LYS A 147 13.08 28.89 9.18
CA LYS A 147 14.45 29.35 8.95
C LYS A 147 15.40 28.15 9.07
N GLU A 148 16.53 28.16 8.36
CA GLU A 148 17.46 27.00 8.36
C GLU A 148 17.91 26.59 9.78
N LYS A 149 18.11 27.55 10.68
CA LYS A 149 18.42 27.30 12.09
C LYS A 149 17.30 26.55 12.84
N GLU A 150 16.04 26.81 12.50
CA GLU A 150 14.89 26.11 13.07
C GLU A 150 14.77 24.70 12.48
N LYS A 151 15.04 24.53 11.17
CA LYS A 151 15.11 23.22 10.52
C LYS A 151 16.18 22.33 11.16
N GLU A 152 17.37 22.87 11.44
CA GLU A 152 18.44 22.10 12.08
C GLU A 152 18.07 21.69 13.53
N LYS A 153 17.42 22.59 14.27
CA LYS A 153 16.90 22.28 15.62
C LYS A 153 15.84 21.18 15.56
N ARG A 154 14.94 21.21 14.57
CA ARG A 154 13.92 20.18 14.31
C ARG A 154 14.56 18.83 13.96
N ARG A 155 15.56 18.80 13.09
CA ARG A 155 16.33 17.58 12.76
C ARG A 155 17.02 16.98 13.98
N THR A 156 17.67 17.80 14.80
CA THR A 156 18.29 17.35 16.05
C THR A 156 17.25 16.78 17.02
N THR A 157 16.09 17.42 17.14
CA THR A 157 14.98 16.94 17.96
C THR A 157 14.42 15.62 17.44
N ALA A 158 14.24 15.50 16.11
CA ALA A 158 13.79 14.27 15.46
C ALA A 158 14.76 13.12 15.72
N LYS A 159 16.09 13.33 15.59
CA LYS A 159 17.10 12.30 15.90
C LYS A 159 16.94 11.74 17.32
N SER A 160 16.76 12.62 18.32
CA SER A 160 16.52 12.19 19.71
C SER A 160 15.22 11.40 19.85
N ALA A 161 14.14 11.86 19.20
CA ALA A 161 12.86 11.15 19.20
C ALA A 161 12.96 9.78 18.52
N LEU A 162 13.66 9.67 17.40
CA LEU A 162 13.87 8.41 16.66
C LEU A 162 14.64 7.38 17.49
N THR A 163 15.62 7.79 18.29
CA THR A 163 16.29 6.88 19.24
C THR A 163 15.28 6.27 20.21
N ARG A 164 14.37 7.08 20.75
CA ARG A 164 13.33 6.61 21.67
C ARG A 164 12.26 5.78 20.97
N ILE A 165 11.82 6.18 19.78
CA ILE A 165 10.87 5.41 18.94
C ILE A 165 11.44 4.02 18.65
N THR A 166 12.70 3.95 18.21
CA THR A 166 13.40 2.69 17.93
C THR A 166 13.46 1.82 19.17
N ARG A 167 13.83 2.37 20.32
CA ARG A 167 13.90 1.61 21.57
C ARG A 167 12.53 1.10 22.02
N ASP A 168 11.51 1.95 21.97
CA ASP A 168 10.20 1.69 22.57
C ASP A 168 9.27 0.87 21.65
N LEU A 169 9.47 0.91 20.33
CA LEU A 169 8.58 0.33 19.30
C LEU A 169 9.24 -0.76 18.42
N ARG A 170 10.42 -1.26 18.77
CA ARG A 170 11.12 -2.32 17.99
C ARG A 170 10.54 -3.73 18.13
N GLY A 171 9.69 -3.98 19.13
CA GLY A 171 9.19 -5.33 19.42
C GLY A 171 8.15 -5.84 18.42
N ASP A 172 7.93 -7.15 18.39
CA ASP A 172 7.02 -7.82 17.43
C ASP A 172 5.56 -7.36 17.53
N GLY A 173 5.13 -6.91 18.72
CA GLY A 173 3.81 -6.29 18.91
C GLY A 173 3.59 -4.97 18.16
N PHE A 174 4.61 -4.44 17.48
CA PHE A 174 4.55 -3.23 16.65
C PHE A 174 4.73 -3.54 15.15
N GLY A 175 4.54 -4.78 14.71
CA GLY A 175 4.57 -5.21 13.31
C GLY A 175 3.35 -4.75 12.47
N GLY A 176 2.76 -3.61 12.81
CA GLY A 176 1.60 -3.06 12.10
C GLY A 176 1.93 -2.64 10.67
N ASN A 177 0.92 -2.64 9.80
CA ASN A 177 1.03 -2.25 8.38
C ASN A 177 1.18 -0.74 8.13
N GLY A 178 1.10 0.11 9.17
CA GLY A 178 1.03 1.56 8.99
C GLY A 178 2.25 2.22 8.34
N SER A 179 3.41 1.56 8.27
CA SER A 179 4.52 2.03 7.42
C SER A 179 4.40 1.59 5.97
N LEU A 180 3.86 0.39 5.71
CA LEU A 180 3.63 -0.14 4.37
C LEU A 180 2.55 0.68 3.64
N MET A 181 1.46 1.03 4.31
CA MET A 181 0.31 1.70 3.70
C MET A 181 0.64 3.02 3.00
N ARG A 182 1.72 3.68 3.44
CA ARG A 182 2.11 5.03 2.99
C ARG A 182 3.43 5.07 2.23
N VAL A 183 4.13 3.95 2.04
CA VAL A 183 5.52 3.95 1.52
C VAL A 183 5.62 4.25 0.02
N LEU A 184 4.51 4.14 -0.71
CA LEU A 184 4.43 4.29 -2.16
C LEU A 184 5.20 5.51 -2.72
N PRO A 185 5.09 6.73 -2.17
CA PRO A 185 5.80 7.90 -2.70
C PRO A 185 7.32 7.74 -2.73
N VAL A 186 7.90 6.99 -1.78
CA VAL A 186 9.34 6.69 -1.77
C VAL A 186 9.71 5.79 -2.94
N GLY A 187 8.93 4.72 -3.17
CA GLY A 187 9.15 3.80 -4.28
C GLY A 187 9.02 4.48 -5.65
N LEU A 188 8.10 5.45 -5.76
CA LEU A 188 7.95 6.28 -6.96
C LEU A 188 9.12 7.25 -7.13
N ALA A 189 9.48 7.95 -6.05
CA ALA A 189 10.48 9.01 -6.05
C ALA A 189 11.88 8.53 -6.46
N TYR A 190 12.26 7.35 -5.97
CA TYR A 190 13.59 6.78 -6.14
C TYR A 190 13.57 5.51 -7.00
N SER A 191 12.56 5.36 -7.86
CA SER A 191 12.37 4.17 -8.71
C SER A 191 13.56 3.84 -9.64
N ARG A 192 14.45 4.81 -9.89
CA ARG A 192 15.67 4.63 -10.70
C ARG A 192 16.83 3.97 -9.94
N ASP A 193 16.84 4.07 -8.61
CA ASP A 193 17.85 3.46 -7.74
C ASP A 193 17.16 2.64 -6.63
N PRO A 194 17.03 1.31 -6.83
CA PRO A 194 16.40 0.44 -5.83
C PRO A 194 17.09 0.45 -4.46
N ALA A 195 18.41 0.67 -4.40
CA ALA A 195 19.15 0.72 -3.14
C ALA A 195 18.82 1.99 -2.37
N GLU A 196 18.74 3.13 -3.07
CA GLU A 196 18.31 4.40 -2.50
C GLU A 196 16.83 4.34 -2.06
N ALA A 197 15.94 3.79 -2.89
CA ALA A 197 14.54 3.58 -2.55
C ALA A 197 14.39 2.73 -1.28
N ALA A 198 15.15 1.63 -1.18
CA ALA A 198 15.15 0.77 0.02
C ALA A 198 15.69 1.51 1.26
N ALA A 199 16.73 2.33 1.11
CA ALA A 199 17.29 3.11 2.20
C ALA A 199 16.28 4.12 2.74
N TYR A 200 15.61 4.90 1.88
CA TYR A 200 14.60 5.85 2.32
C TYR A 200 13.32 5.18 2.79
N ALA A 201 12.94 4.01 2.24
CA ALA A 201 11.80 3.25 2.75
C ALA A 201 12.05 2.79 4.19
N ARG A 202 13.27 2.33 4.51
CA ARG A 202 13.67 1.99 5.89
C ARG A 202 13.63 3.21 6.81
N ARG A 203 14.20 4.34 6.38
CA ARG A 203 14.17 5.59 7.17
C ARG A 203 12.74 6.07 7.42
N SER A 204 11.90 6.06 6.38
CA SER A 204 10.47 6.38 6.42
C SER A 204 9.66 5.46 7.34
N SER A 205 9.96 4.15 7.33
CA SER A 205 9.31 3.20 8.24
C SER A 205 9.72 3.50 9.68
N ALA A 206 11.02 3.68 9.94
CA ALA A 206 11.59 3.85 11.28
C ALA A 206 11.04 5.06 12.04
N THR A 207 10.46 6.06 11.37
CA THR A 207 9.79 7.18 12.04
C THR A 207 8.56 6.77 12.85
N THR A 208 7.98 5.60 12.59
CA THR A 208 6.85 5.08 13.38
C THR A 208 6.93 3.58 13.67
N HIS A 209 7.43 2.79 12.72
CA HIS A 209 7.53 1.34 12.74
C HIS A 209 9.00 0.96 12.53
N PRO A 210 9.84 1.03 13.57
CA PRO A 210 11.24 0.63 13.52
C PRO A 210 11.42 -0.89 13.53
N ASN A 211 10.33 -1.66 13.68
CA ASN A 211 10.37 -3.11 13.59
C ASN A 211 10.82 -3.55 12.18
N THR A 212 11.78 -4.47 12.15
CA THR A 212 12.42 -5.00 10.95
C THR A 212 11.60 -6.05 10.20
N CYS A 213 10.32 -6.28 10.52
CA CYS A 213 9.47 -7.22 9.77
C CYS A 213 9.46 -6.95 8.26
N ILE A 214 9.56 -5.67 7.84
CA ILE A 214 9.73 -5.30 6.42
C ILE A 214 11.20 -5.43 5.95
N ALA A 215 12.17 -5.27 6.85
CA ALA A 215 13.60 -5.24 6.53
C ALA A 215 14.24 -6.63 6.29
N ARG A 216 13.46 -7.72 6.29
CA ARG A 216 13.92 -9.07 5.92
C ARG A 216 13.59 -9.48 4.47
N LEU A 217 13.40 -8.49 3.60
CA LEU A 217 13.38 -8.62 2.14
C LEU A 217 14.76 -8.25 1.55
N GLU A 218 15.84 -8.71 2.18
CA GLU A 218 17.19 -8.58 1.62
C GLU A 218 17.39 -9.69 0.58
N ALA A 219 17.16 -9.35 -0.68
CA ALA A 219 17.55 -10.20 -1.80
C ALA A 219 19.08 -10.29 -1.85
N LYS A 220 19.57 -11.52 -1.83
CA LYS A 220 20.96 -11.84 -2.16
C LYS A 220 21.18 -11.55 -3.64
N GLY A 221 22.22 -10.77 -3.93
CA GLY A 221 22.89 -10.74 -5.23
C GLY A 221 22.15 -9.98 -6.33
N GLU A 222 22.96 -9.37 -7.20
CA GLU A 222 22.54 -8.61 -8.36
C GLU A 222 21.88 -9.51 -9.42
N GLU A 223 20.59 -9.82 -9.25
CA GLU A 223 19.72 -10.27 -10.34
C GLU A 223 18.39 -9.52 -10.25
N GLN A 224 17.80 -9.19 -11.40
CA GLN A 224 16.47 -8.58 -11.47
C GLN A 224 15.46 -9.51 -10.78
N ILE A 225 15.00 -9.10 -9.59
CA ILE A 225 13.93 -9.79 -8.86
C ILE A 225 12.66 -9.69 -9.70
N SER A 226 12.19 -10.81 -10.22
CA SER A 226 10.91 -10.89 -10.92
C SER A 226 9.75 -10.80 -9.93
N LYS A 227 8.55 -10.45 -10.41
CA LYS A 227 7.30 -10.45 -9.60
C LYS A 227 7.05 -11.81 -8.91
N LEU A 228 7.58 -12.89 -9.50
CA LEU A 228 7.47 -14.26 -9.04
C LEU A 228 8.44 -14.57 -7.89
N ASP A 229 9.62 -13.95 -7.89
CA ASP A 229 10.62 -14.08 -6.82
C ASP A 229 10.12 -13.45 -5.51
N VAL A 230 9.37 -12.34 -5.61
CA VAL A 230 8.69 -11.72 -4.47
C VAL A 230 7.66 -12.67 -3.86
N LEU A 231 6.83 -13.31 -4.69
CA LEU A 231 5.88 -14.33 -4.24
C LEU A 231 6.57 -15.57 -3.65
N HIS A 232 7.66 -16.04 -4.26
CA HIS A 232 8.45 -17.15 -3.74
C HIS A 232 9.08 -16.82 -2.38
N HIS A 233 9.56 -15.59 -2.20
CA HIS A 233 10.10 -15.09 -0.93
C HIS A 233 9.02 -15.05 0.17
N PHE A 234 7.79 -14.65 -0.16
CA PHE A 234 6.66 -14.67 0.78
C PHE A 234 6.15 -16.08 1.08
N ALA A 235 6.09 -16.96 0.08
CA ALA A 235 5.65 -18.35 0.22
C ALA A 235 6.69 -19.23 0.94
N ALA A 236 7.97 -18.84 0.93
CA ALA A 236 9.05 -19.50 1.65
C ALA A 236 9.15 -19.11 3.12
N TYR A 237 8.19 -18.33 3.65
CA TYR A 237 8.16 -18.01 5.07
C TYR A 237 7.63 -19.21 5.90
N PRO A 238 8.39 -19.69 6.90
CA PRO A 238 9.48 -18.98 7.54
C PRO A 238 10.84 -19.23 6.89
N TRP A 239 11.63 -18.18 6.86
CA TRP A 239 13.09 -18.34 6.81
C TRP A 239 13.53 -19.17 8.02
N PRO A 240 14.53 -20.04 7.86
CA PRO A 240 14.84 -21.09 8.83
C PRO A 240 15.07 -20.48 10.21
N VAL A 241 14.09 -20.57 11.12
CA VAL A 241 13.91 -21.59 12.17
C VAL A 241 12.48 -21.44 12.75
N ASP A 242 11.79 -22.58 12.92
CA ASP A 242 10.52 -22.82 13.65
C ASP A 242 9.31 -21.89 13.38
N THR A 243 8.39 -22.32 12.51
CA THR A 243 7.00 -21.83 12.56
C THR A 243 5.96 -22.92 12.33
N ASP A 244 5.12 -23.10 13.35
CA ASP A 244 3.77 -23.63 13.18
C ASP A 244 2.78 -22.51 12.77
N VAL A 245 3.08 -21.23 13.00
CA VAL A 245 2.07 -20.16 12.97
C VAL A 245 1.59 -19.76 11.57
N LEU A 246 2.46 -19.65 10.55
CA LEU A 246 2.03 -19.26 9.19
C LEU A 246 1.53 -20.45 8.36
N ARG A 247 2.05 -21.67 8.63
CA ARG A 247 1.45 -22.91 8.11
C ARG A 247 0.05 -23.10 8.68
N VAL A 248 -0.15 -22.82 9.97
CA VAL A 248 -1.49 -22.83 10.58
C VAL A 248 -2.35 -21.68 10.04
N ALA A 249 -1.82 -20.49 9.76
CA ALA A 249 -2.59 -19.37 9.20
C ALA A 249 -2.98 -19.58 7.72
N LEU A 250 -2.12 -20.20 6.91
CA LEU A 250 -2.38 -20.50 5.49
C LEU A 250 -3.08 -21.86 5.27
N ALA A 251 -2.91 -22.82 6.19
CA ALA A 251 -3.57 -24.13 6.18
C ALA A 251 -4.82 -24.19 7.09
N ALA A 252 -5.18 -23.09 7.75
CA ALA A 252 -6.46 -23.00 8.43
C ALA A 252 -7.58 -23.07 7.38
N GLU A 253 -8.28 -24.20 7.34
CA GLU A 253 -9.63 -24.23 6.82
C GLU A 253 -10.49 -23.34 7.72
N VAL A 254 -10.62 -22.06 7.35
CA VAL A 254 -11.60 -21.19 7.96
C VAL A 254 -12.98 -21.67 7.50
N PRO A 255 -13.87 -22.11 8.41
CA PRO A 255 -15.22 -22.53 8.03
C PRO A 255 -15.89 -21.40 7.28
N LEU A 256 -16.29 -21.68 6.04
CA LEU A 256 -16.88 -20.68 5.16
C LEU A 256 -18.26 -20.28 5.72
N PRO A 257 -18.47 -19.00 6.08
CA PRO A 257 -19.71 -18.58 6.74
C PRO A 257 -20.90 -18.56 5.76
N ALA A 258 -22.10 -18.50 6.34
CA ALA A 258 -23.34 -18.31 5.58
C ALA A 258 -23.27 -17.03 4.72
N GLY A 259 -23.63 -17.13 3.43
CA GLY A 259 -23.52 -16.03 2.46
C GLY A 259 -22.40 -16.21 1.43
N ILE A 260 -21.56 -17.25 1.56
CA ILE A 260 -20.49 -17.51 0.58
C ILE A 260 -21.00 -17.66 -0.85
N ALA A 261 -22.21 -18.18 -1.09
CA ALA A 261 -22.76 -18.32 -2.43
C ALA A 261 -22.84 -16.99 -3.20
N HIS A 262 -23.16 -15.88 -2.52
CA HIS A 262 -23.13 -14.54 -3.12
C HIS A 262 -21.69 -14.15 -3.52
N TYR A 263 -20.73 -14.37 -2.63
CA TYR A 263 -19.32 -14.12 -2.93
C TYR A 263 -18.78 -15.05 -4.02
N THR A 264 -19.12 -16.34 -4.04
CA THR A 264 -18.74 -17.25 -5.12
C THR A 264 -19.27 -16.79 -6.49
N ALA A 265 -20.48 -16.22 -6.53
CA ALA A 265 -21.09 -15.72 -7.77
C ALA A 265 -20.49 -14.38 -8.25
N HIS A 266 -20.06 -13.51 -7.33
CA HIS A 266 -19.69 -12.12 -7.65
C HIS A 266 -18.21 -11.78 -7.43
N HIS A 267 -17.47 -12.56 -6.65
CA HIS A 267 -16.09 -12.31 -6.30
C HIS A 267 -15.13 -12.92 -7.35
N PRO A 268 -14.36 -12.10 -8.09
CA PRO A 268 -13.58 -12.54 -9.25
C PRO A 268 -12.68 -13.75 -9.00
N LEU A 269 -12.03 -13.81 -7.84
CA LEU A 269 -11.12 -14.92 -7.50
C LEU A 269 -11.80 -16.18 -7.00
N MET A 270 -12.98 -16.07 -6.38
CA MET A 270 -13.73 -17.28 -6.01
C MET A 270 -14.25 -17.98 -7.27
N ARG A 271 -14.58 -17.19 -8.30
CA ARG A 271 -14.90 -17.70 -9.64
C ARG A 271 -13.70 -18.37 -10.32
N LEU A 272 -12.52 -17.75 -10.27
CA LEU A 272 -11.30 -18.33 -10.85
C LEU A 272 -10.84 -19.60 -10.12
N ARG A 273 -10.90 -19.64 -8.78
CA ARG A 273 -10.58 -20.84 -8.00
C ARG A 273 -11.59 -21.97 -8.24
N ALA A 274 -12.89 -21.67 -8.35
CA ALA A 274 -13.90 -22.66 -8.72
C ALA A 274 -13.63 -23.27 -10.10
N ALA A 275 -13.15 -22.46 -11.05
CA ALA A 275 -12.68 -22.94 -12.35
C ALA A 275 -11.41 -23.80 -12.23
N ALA A 276 -10.41 -23.38 -11.44
CA ALA A 276 -9.14 -24.09 -11.25
C ALA A 276 -9.28 -25.44 -10.51
N HIS A 277 -10.20 -25.57 -9.55
CA HIS A 277 -10.49 -26.86 -8.91
C HIS A 277 -11.15 -27.89 -9.86
N THR A 278 -11.60 -27.46 -11.03
CA THR A 278 -12.18 -28.35 -12.05
C THR A 278 -11.10 -28.99 -12.95
N GLU A 279 -9.84 -28.53 -12.87
CA GLU A 279 -8.70 -29.08 -13.61
C GLU A 279 -7.59 -29.54 -12.64
N ALA A 280 -7.19 -30.80 -12.78
CA ALA A 280 -6.45 -31.55 -11.78
C ALA A 280 -5.02 -31.03 -11.50
N LEU A 281 -4.67 -30.95 -10.21
CA LEU A 281 -3.30 -30.98 -9.73
C LEU A 281 -2.76 -32.43 -9.83
N ALA A 282 -2.11 -32.78 -10.93
CA ALA A 282 -1.38 -34.03 -11.07
C ALA A 282 0.03 -33.80 -11.64
N ALA A 283 1.03 -34.10 -10.79
CA ALA A 283 2.40 -34.53 -11.10
C ALA A 283 2.99 -34.20 -12.48
N THR A 284 3.90 -33.22 -12.55
CA THR A 284 4.94 -33.15 -13.61
C THR A 284 6.20 -32.44 -13.11
N PRO A 285 7.43 -32.88 -13.44
CA PRO A 285 8.67 -32.31 -12.92
C PRO A 285 9.02 -30.93 -13.50
N LEU A 286 9.78 -30.15 -12.71
CA LEU A 286 10.17 -28.76 -12.94
C LEU A 286 11.18 -28.60 -14.08
N ALA A 287 10.68 -28.22 -15.26
CA ALA A 287 11.45 -27.51 -16.27
C ALA A 287 10.49 -26.70 -17.16
N GLY A 288 10.39 -25.39 -16.94
CA GLY A 288 9.58 -24.52 -17.82
C GLY A 288 9.01 -23.26 -17.16
N ASP A 289 9.17 -22.15 -17.90
CA ASP A 289 8.37 -20.90 -17.98
C ASP A 289 7.59 -20.33 -16.77
N GLY A 290 7.71 -19.01 -16.60
CA GLY A 290 7.17 -18.25 -15.46
C GLY A 290 5.65 -18.36 -15.26
N GLU A 291 4.88 -18.73 -16.29
CA GLU A 291 3.43 -18.93 -16.20
C GLU A 291 3.04 -20.22 -15.46
N ALA A 292 3.75 -21.32 -15.72
CA ALA A 292 3.52 -22.60 -15.04
C ALA A 292 3.87 -22.52 -13.54
N LEU A 293 4.89 -21.73 -13.21
CA LEU A 293 5.33 -21.49 -11.85
C LEU A 293 4.36 -20.58 -11.09
N ALA A 294 3.85 -19.51 -11.72
CA ALA A 294 2.80 -18.66 -11.13
C ALA A 294 1.53 -19.48 -10.79
N ALA A 295 1.13 -20.41 -11.67
CA ALA A 295 -0.08 -21.23 -11.52
C ALA A 295 0.00 -22.14 -10.31
N ARG A 296 1.18 -22.72 -10.08
CA ARG A 296 1.46 -23.56 -8.92
C ARG A 296 1.62 -22.76 -7.63
N THR A 297 2.25 -21.59 -7.68
CA THR A 297 2.37 -20.71 -6.50
C THR A 297 1.01 -20.24 -6.01
N LEU A 298 0.08 -19.90 -6.91
CA LEU A 298 -1.30 -19.56 -6.51
C LEU A 298 -2.11 -20.76 -6.02
N ALA A 299 -1.83 -21.96 -6.50
CA ALA A 299 -2.42 -23.19 -5.95
C ALA A 299 -1.91 -23.52 -4.54
N LEU A 300 -0.72 -23.02 -4.16
CA LEU A 300 -0.16 -23.12 -2.82
C LEU A 300 -0.63 -22.00 -1.88
N LEU A 301 -1.11 -20.89 -2.42
CA LEU A 301 -1.67 -19.79 -1.63
C LEU A 301 -3.10 -20.15 -1.18
N PRO A 302 -3.51 -19.73 0.03
CA PRO A 302 -4.89 -19.89 0.45
C PRO A 302 -5.79 -19.19 -0.55
N SER A 303 -7.02 -19.67 -0.66
CA SER A 303 -8.01 -18.94 -1.44
C SER A 303 -8.21 -17.54 -0.90
N ALA A 304 -8.70 -16.62 -1.73
CA ALA A 304 -9.05 -15.28 -1.29
C ALA A 304 -9.92 -15.25 -0.01
N ALA A 305 -10.74 -16.28 0.24
CA ALA A 305 -11.57 -16.40 1.44
C ALA A 305 -10.79 -16.77 2.72
N ALA A 306 -9.61 -17.37 2.57
CA ALA A 306 -8.73 -17.83 3.64
C ALA A 306 -7.48 -16.95 3.78
N LEU A 307 -7.26 -15.97 2.89
CA LEU A 307 -6.16 -15.01 3.02
C LEU A 307 -6.45 -14.03 4.16
N PRO A 308 -5.52 -13.88 5.12
CA PRO A 308 -5.68 -12.90 6.17
C PRO A 308 -5.57 -11.48 5.61
N SER A 309 -6.39 -10.58 6.14
CA SER A 309 -6.41 -9.16 5.80
C SER A 309 -6.35 -8.30 7.06
N SER A 310 -5.58 -8.71 8.07
CA SER A 310 -5.48 -7.98 9.33
C SER A 310 -4.45 -6.86 9.27
N GLY A 311 -4.41 -6.03 10.31
CA GLY A 311 -3.40 -4.95 10.45
C GLY A 311 -1.95 -5.39 10.66
N TYR A 312 -1.65 -6.68 10.50
CA TYR A 312 -0.27 -7.17 10.50
C TYR A 312 0.34 -6.98 9.11
N VAL A 313 1.51 -6.35 9.05
CA VAL A 313 2.14 -5.93 7.79
C VAL A 313 2.31 -7.04 6.76
N VAL A 314 2.60 -8.27 7.20
CA VAL A 314 2.77 -9.41 6.29
C VAL A 314 1.43 -9.87 5.73
N HIS A 315 0.36 -9.87 6.53
CA HIS A 315 -0.98 -10.21 6.05
C HIS A 315 -1.41 -9.20 4.97
N THR A 316 -1.25 -7.91 5.25
CA THR A 316 -1.58 -6.83 4.31
C THR A 316 -0.82 -6.97 3.00
N LEU A 317 0.51 -7.13 3.06
CA LEU A 317 1.36 -7.23 1.88
C LEU A 317 1.04 -8.46 1.04
N ALA A 318 0.86 -9.62 1.68
CA ALA A 318 0.49 -10.85 1.00
C ALA A 318 -0.87 -10.73 0.31
N ALA A 319 -1.88 -10.16 0.98
CA ALA A 319 -3.21 -9.97 0.42
C ALA A 319 -3.22 -9.00 -0.76
N ALA A 320 -2.50 -7.87 -0.67
CA ALA A 320 -2.41 -6.88 -1.73
C ALA A 320 -1.66 -7.43 -2.96
N LEU A 321 -0.53 -8.12 -2.76
CA LEU A 321 0.21 -8.78 -3.85
C LEU A 321 -0.62 -9.88 -4.50
N TYR A 322 -1.32 -10.68 -3.71
CA TYR A 322 -2.22 -11.69 -4.24
C TYR A 322 -3.31 -11.06 -5.11
N ALA A 323 -3.95 -9.98 -4.65
CA ALA A 323 -4.95 -9.26 -5.43
C ALA A 323 -4.39 -8.71 -6.75
N PHE A 324 -3.19 -8.13 -6.69
CA PHE A 324 -2.47 -7.60 -7.85
C PHE A 324 -2.13 -8.69 -8.88
N LEU A 325 -1.77 -9.89 -8.43
CA LEU A 325 -1.30 -10.96 -9.31
C LEU A 325 -2.42 -11.86 -9.83
N ALA A 326 -3.53 -11.96 -9.07
CA ALA A 326 -4.63 -12.85 -9.41
C ALA A 326 -5.74 -12.15 -10.25
N THR A 327 -5.70 -10.83 -10.41
CA THR A 327 -6.73 -10.07 -11.15
C THR A 327 -6.18 -9.39 -12.41
N ARG A 328 -7.01 -9.25 -13.45
CA ARG A 328 -6.63 -8.65 -14.75
C ARG A 328 -6.90 -7.16 -14.86
N THR A 329 -7.95 -6.70 -14.20
CA THR A 329 -8.38 -5.31 -14.28
C THR A 329 -8.24 -4.65 -12.93
N PHE A 330 -8.03 -3.33 -12.94
CA PHE A 330 -7.99 -2.53 -11.72
C PHE A 330 -9.28 -2.71 -10.91
N GLU A 331 -10.44 -2.69 -11.60
CA GLU A 331 -11.74 -2.90 -10.97
C GLU A 331 -11.81 -4.24 -10.22
N ALA A 332 -11.35 -5.32 -10.85
CA ALA A 332 -11.46 -6.66 -10.27
C ALA A 332 -10.61 -6.81 -8.99
N GLY A 333 -9.40 -6.26 -8.98
CA GLY A 333 -8.54 -6.31 -7.79
C GLY A 333 -8.98 -5.32 -6.71
N ALA A 334 -9.48 -4.15 -7.07
CA ALA A 334 -10.05 -3.19 -6.11
C ALA A 334 -11.30 -3.75 -5.42
N LEU A 335 -12.20 -4.39 -6.17
CA LEU A 335 -13.35 -5.09 -5.60
C LEU A 335 -12.95 -6.24 -4.68
N LEU A 336 -11.91 -6.98 -5.07
CA LEU A 336 -11.39 -8.09 -4.27
C LEU A 336 -10.88 -7.60 -2.91
N THR A 337 -10.02 -6.59 -2.88
CA THR A 337 -9.42 -6.08 -1.64
C THR A 337 -10.44 -5.38 -0.75
N ALA A 338 -11.31 -4.54 -1.33
CA ALA A 338 -12.36 -3.84 -0.58
C ALA A 338 -13.38 -4.78 0.11
N ASN A 339 -13.51 -6.02 -0.37
CA ASN A 339 -14.43 -7.00 0.19
C ASN A 339 -13.76 -8.03 1.11
N MET A 340 -12.51 -7.79 1.50
CA MET A 340 -11.77 -8.69 2.39
C MET A 340 -12.21 -8.58 3.87
N GLY A 341 -12.75 -7.44 4.29
CA GLY A 341 -13.01 -7.16 5.71
C GLY A 341 -11.72 -7.10 6.53
N ASP A 342 -11.87 -7.04 7.86
CA ASP A 342 -10.77 -6.80 8.81
C ASP A 342 -10.10 -5.45 8.52
N ASP A 343 -8.87 -5.41 8.01
CA ASP A 343 -8.15 -4.20 7.60
C ASP A 343 -8.19 -4.04 6.07
N ALA A 344 -9.41 -3.88 5.56
CA ALA A 344 -9.72 -3.94 4.13
C ALA A 344 -9.27 -2.69 3.36
N ASP A 345 -9.35 -1.52 3.98
CA ASP A 345 -8.85 -0.25 3.46
C ASP A 345 -7.35 -0.30 3.24
N THR A 346 -6.54 -0.76 4.22
CA THR A 346 -5.08 -0.81 4.02
C THR A 346 -4.70 -1.79 2.92
N VAL A 347 -5.31 -2.98 2.89
CA VAL A 347 -5.07 -3.96 1.82
C VAL A 347 -5.43 -3.36 0.46
N ALA A 348 -6.55 -2.64 0.38
CA ALA A 348 -6.99 -2.00 -0.84
C ALA A 348 -6.06 -0.85 -1.24
N ALA A 349 -5.64 0.01 -0.33
CA ALA A 349 -4.73 1.13 -0.54
C ALA A 349 -3.38 0.67 -1.12
N VAL A 350 -2.79 -0.38 -0.53
CA VAL A 350 -1.53 -0.98 -1.00
C VAL A 350 -1.70 -1.60 -2.39
N TYR A 351 -2.80 -2.34 -2.62
CA TYR A 351 -3.13 -2.85 -3.95
C TYR A 351 -3.29 -1.71 -4.97
N GLY A 352 -3.98 -0.64 -4.59
CA GLY A 352 -4.23 0.53 -5.44
C GLY A 352 -2.94 1.18 -5.92
N GLY A 353 -1.96 1.34 -5.02
CA GLY A 353 -0.66 1.91 -5.36
C GLY A 353 0.13 1.04 -6.35
N LEU A 354 0.12 -0.28 -6.13
CA LEU A 354 0.75 -1.25 -7.04
C LEU A 354 0.08 -1.24 -8.41
N ALA A 355 -1.26 -1.33 -8.44
CA ALA A 355 -2.03 -1.40 -9.66
C ALA A 355 -2.02 -0.07 -10.44
N GLY A 356 -2.09 1.08 -9.77
CA GLY A 356 -2.03 2.41 -10.40
C GLY A 356 -0.68 2.72 -11.04
N LYS A 357 0.43 2.26 -10.45
CA LYS A 357 1.77 2.42 -11.03
C LYS A 357 1.95 1.59 -12.31
N GLU A 358 1.24 0.47 -12.42
CA GLU A 358 1.41 -0.52 -13.50
C GLU A 358 0.35 -0.38 -14.60
N GLY A 359 -0.89 -0.06 -14.24
CA GLY A 359 -2.06 0.01 -15.11
C GLY A 359 -2.30 1.37 -15.75
N ALA A 360 -1.22 2.09 -16.11
CA ALA A 360 -1.29 3.36 -16.81
C ALA A 360 -1.70 3.18 -18.29
N ASP A 361 -2.82 2.49 -18.54
CA ASP A 361 -3.49 2.38 -19.84
C ASP A 361 -3.97 3.76 -20.28
N GLY A 362 -3.05 4.52 -20.88
CA GLY A 362 -3.32 5.71 -21.68
C GLY A 362 -3.97 6.88 -20.94
N GLU A 363 -3.82 8.07 -21.52
CA GLU A 363 -4.67 9.21 -21.16
C GLU A 363 -6.14 8.90 -21.47
N GLU A 364 -7.07 9.66 -20.88
CA GLU A 364 -8.49 9.62 -21.23
C GLU A 364 -8.67 9.72 -22.76
N GLY A 365 -9.02 8.62 -23.44
CA GLY A 365 -9.33 8.67 -24.87
C GLY A 365 -9.08 7.41 -25.73
N ALA A 366 -8.47 6.34 -25.21
CA ALA A 366 -8.36 5.08 -25.95
C ALA A 366 -9.62 4.22 -25.68
N ASP A 367 -10.47 4.08 -26.69
CA ASP A 367 -11.63 3.19 -26.85
C ASP A 367 -12.37 2.76 -25.57
N GLU A 368 -13.54 3.37 -25.36
CA GLU A 368 -14.41 3.29 -24.18
C GLU A 368 -14.87 1.88 -23.76
N GLU A 369 -14.58 0.83 -24.53
CA GLU A 369 -15.04 -0.54 -24.27
C GLU A 369 -13.95 -1.50 -23.72
N GLU A 370 -12.65 -1.17 -23.75
CA GLU A 370 -11.58 -2.16 -23.46
C GLU A 370 -10.43 -1.71 -22.50
N GLY A 371 -10.53 -0.59 -21.79
CA GLY A 371 -9.48 -0.19 -20.84
C GLY A 371 -9.38 -1.12 -19.62
N LEU A 372 -8.18 -1.69 -19.32
CA LEU A 372 -7.99 -2.57 -18.14
C LEU A 372 -8.06 -1.80 -16.82
N PHE A 373 -7.88 -0.48 -16.86
CA PHE A 373 -7.91 0.40 -15.70
C PHE A 373 -9.25 1.15 -15.55
N TRP A 374 -9.69 1.88 -16.58
CA TRP A 374 -10.79 2.85 -16.49
C TRP A 374 -12.16 2.31 -16.94
N SER A 375 -12.67 1.29 -16.24
CA SER A 375 -14.05 0.85 -16.46
C SER A 375 -15.08 1.95 -16.08
N PRO A 376 -16.34 1.88 -16.56
CA PRO A 376 -17.39 2.80 -16.13
C PRO A 376 -17.56 2.86 -14.61
N ARG A 377 -17.35 1.74 -13.92
CA ARG A 377 -17.44 1.66 -12.45
C ARG A 377 -16.27 2.38 -11.77
N VAL A 378 -15.05 2.21 -12.29
CA VAL A 378 -13.86 2.88 -11.76
C VAL A 378 -13.97 4.40 -11.95
N ARG A 379 -14.51 4.85 -13.09
CA ARG A 379 -14.82 6.27 -13.33
C ARG A 379 -15.83 6.79 -12.31
N ALA A 380 -16.90 6.04 -12.03
CA ALA A 380 -17.85 6.42 -10.99
C ALA A 380 -17.23 6.48 -9.58
N TRP A 381 -16.27 5.61 -9.27
CA TRP A 381 -15.51 5.70 -8.01
C TRP A 381 -14.66 6.97 -7.96
N ARG A 382 -14.00 7.31 -9.06
CA ARG A 382 -13.24 8.56 -9.20
C ARG A 382 -14.12 9.77 -9.02
N ASP A 383 -15.25 9.84 -9.70
CA ASP A 383 -16.14 11.01 -9.62
C ASP A 383 -16.71 11.21 -8.19
N ALA A 384 -16.84 10.13 -7.42
CA ALA A 384 -17.25 10.17 -6.02
C ALA A 384 -16.09 10.44 -5.03
N LEU A 385 -14.83 10.37 -5.46
CA LEU A 385 -13.67 10.50 -4.57
C LEU A 385 -13.54 11.94 -4.05
N VAL A 386 -13.37 12.07 -2.74
CA VAL A 386 -13.26 13.36 -2.06
C VAL A 386 -11.82 13.89 -2.13
N ARG A 387 -11.67 15.21 -2.30
CA ARG A 387 -10.37 15.93 -2.32
C ARG A 387 -9.40 15.47 -3.42
N GLN A 388 -9.92 15.19 -4.62
CA GLN A 388 -9.10 14.94 -5.81
C GLN A 388 -8.12 16.09 -6.12
N ASP A 389 -8.52 17.34 -5.84
CA ASP A 389 -7.67 18.53 -5.94
C ASP A 389 -6.36 18.38 -5.16
N LEU A 390 -6.44 17.88 -3.93
CA LEU A 390 -5.27 17.70 -3.06
C LEU A 390 -4.35 16.58 -3.55
N ILE A 391 -4.95 15.48 -4.01
CA ILE A 391 -4.20 14.34 -4.54
C ILE A 391 -3.40 14.79 -5.76
N GLU A 392 -4.03 15.55 -6.66
CA GLU A 392 -3.39 16.07 -7.88
C GLU A 392 -2.30 17.11 -7.59
N GLU A 393 -2.54 18.00 -6.63
CA GLU A 393 -1.56 18.98 -6.14
C GLU A 393 -0.30 18.29 -5.60
N VAL A 394 -0.47 17.34 -4.67
CA VAL A 394 0.64 16.60 -4.05
C VAL A 394 1.36 15.70 -5.07
N ALA A 395 0.62 15.09 -6.00
CA ALA A 395 1.23 14.34 -7.09
C ALA A 395 2.09 15.25 -7.97
N GLY A 396 1.65 16.48 -8.26
CA GLY A 396 2.45 17.48 -8.97
C GLY A 396 3.76 17.82 -8.26
N GLU A 397 3.71 18.10 -6.96
CA GLU A 397 4.91 18.35 -6.13
C GLU A 397 5.91 17.18 -6.20
N LEU A 398 5.40 15.93 -6.15
CA LEU A 398 6.23 14.74 -6.24
C LEU A 398 6.83 14.54 -7.63
N VAL A 399 6.09 14.84 -8.70
CA VAL A 399 6.60 14.81 -10.08
C VAL A 399 7.75 15.79 -10.25
N GLU A 400 7.58 17.05 -9.82
CA GLU A 400 8.63 18.06 -9.88
C GLU A 400 9.88 17.64 -9.09
N PHE A 401 9.70 17.00 -7.93
CA PHE A 401 10.82 16.45 -7.17
C PHE A 401 11.56 15.35 -7.96
N VAL A 402 10.83 14.39 -8.53
CA VAL A 402 11.42 13.30 -9.30
C VAL A 402 12.20 13.81 -10.50
N GLU A 403 11.66 14.80 -11.21
CA GLU A 403 12.33 15.41 -12.37
C GLU A 403 13.60 16.17 -11.95
N ARG A 404 13.55 16.95 -10.87
CA ARG A 404 14.74 17.63 -10.32
C ARG A 404 15.80 16.65 -9.83
N HIS A 405 15.38 15.61 -9.11
CA HIS A 405 16.28 14.61 -8.56
C HIS A 405 16.95 13.82 -9.69
N ALA A 406 16.18 13.42 -10.71
CA ALA A 406 16.66 12.79 -11.93
C ALA A 406 17.69 13.62 -12.73
N ALA A 407 17.65 14.96 -12.64
CA ALA A 407 18.62 15.83 -13.28
C ALA A 407 19.91 16.02 -12.47
N SER A 408 19.90 15.65 -11.19
CA SER A 408 21.03 15.81 -10.25
C SER A 408 21.84 14.55 -9.99
N SER A 409 21.26 13.38 -10.31
CA SER A 409 21.84 12.04 -10.25
C SER A 409 22.43 11.66 -11.59
#